data_AF-A0A4Y2WS30-F1
#
_entry.id   AF-A0A4Y2WS30-F1
#
_cell.length_a   1.000
_cell.length_b   1.000
_cell.length_c   1.000
_cell.angle_alpha   90.00
_cell.angle_beta   90.00
_cell.angle_gamma   90.00
#
_symmetry.space_group_name_H-M   'P 1'
#
loop_
_entity.id
_entity.type
_entity.pdbx_description
1 polymer ?
#
loop_
_entity_poly.entity_id
_entity_poly.type
_entity_poly.pdbx_seq_one_letter_code
_entity_poly.pdbx_strand_id
1 'polypeptide(L)'
;LCFRQLLKAETDKERLLTAYQINEDVVSGRFPLSKELALELAVLMAQIEYGDYNGDKVRCSTGPTTPQQQMQSILERFYPSRYRDKNDEKQLLENIKEKWSSLRGRSVMDCVRIYLNCARRWSLCGAKLFSAKTQLKQGEPLNVWLAVSEDSIILLDFVTMVRIIFIPLEFDELGA
;
A
#
# COMPACT_ATOMS: atom_id res chain seq x y z
N LEU A 1 3.58 5.95 -10.61
CA LEU A 1 4.49 7.08 -10.30
C LEU A 1 3.63 8.21 -9.76
N CYS A 2 3.85 8.63 -8.51
CA CYS A 2 3.06 9.69 -7.88
C CYS A 2 3.82 11.02 -8.05
N PHE A 3 3.50 11.78 -9.09
CA PHE A 3 4.14 13.08 -9.31
C PHE A 3 3.53 14.10 -8.35
N ARG A 4 4.31 14.52 -7.35
CA ARG A 4 3.84 15.46 -6.31
C ARG A 4 3.27 16.75 -6.90
N GLN A 5 3.80 17.20 -8.03
CA GLN A 5 3.36 18.41 -8.72
C GLN A 5 1.95 18.28 -9.36
N LEU A 6 1.49 17.05 -9.64
CA LEU A 6 0.20 16.78 -10.30
C LEU A 6 -0.92 16.38 -9.34
N LEU A 7 -0.63 16.22 -8.04
CA LEU A 7 -1.59 15.79 -7.01
C LEU A 7 -2.88 16.63 -6.96
N LYS A 8 -2.79 17.93 -7.28
CA LYS A 8 -3.94 18.84 -7.27
C LYS A 8 -4.83 18.73 -8.52
N ALA A 9 -4.30 18.18 -9.61
CA ALA A 9 -4.99 18.07 -10.90
C ALA A 9 -5.48 16.66 -11.23
N GLU A 10 -5.22 15.67 -10.37
CA GLU A 10 -5.62 14.28 -10.63
C GLU A 10 -7.14 14.15 -10.84
N THR A 11 -7.50 13.47 -11.91
CA THR A 11 -8.86 12.97 -12.16
C THR A 11 -9.19 11.82 -11.21
N ASP A 12 -10.49 11.51 -11.09
CA ASP A 12 -10.93 10.38 -10.26
C ASP A 12 -10.36 9.03 -10.72
N LYS A 13 -10.17 8.86 -12.03
CA LYS A 13 -9.53 7.67 -12.61
C LYS A 13 -8.06 7.56 -12.25
N GLU A 14 -7.32 8.67 -12.29
CA GLU A 14 -5.89 8.69 -11.92
C GLU A 14 -5.70 8.42 -10.42
N ARG A 15 -6.58 8.96 -9.57
CA ARG A 15 -6.58 8.66 -8.13
C ARG A 15 -6.83 7.18 -7.88
N LEU A 16 -7.84 6.61 -8.54
CA LEU A 16 -8.15 5.19 -8.41
C LEU A 16 -6.96 4.32 -8.86
N LEU A 17 -6.39 4.60 -10.04
CA LEU A 17 -5.20 3.91 -10.53
C LEU A 17 -4.03 4.00 -9.55
N THR A 18 -3.80 5.19 -9.00
CA THR A 18 -2.73 5.42 -8.01
C THR A 18 -2.96 4.62 -6.74
N ALA A 19 -4.20 4.49 -6.26
CA ALA A 19 -4.53 3.66 -5.11
C ALA A 19 -4.17 2.18 -5.37
N TYR A 20 -4.54 1.64 -6.54
CA TYR A 20 -4.15 0.28 -6.93
C TYR A 20 -2.62 0.11 -7.03
N GLN A 21 -1.91 1.06 -7.65
CA GLN A 21 -0.45 0.99 -7.77
C GLN A 21 0.23 0.97 -6.40
N ILE A 22 -0.20 1.85 -5.49
CA ILE A 22 0.32 1.87 -4.12
C ILE A 22 -0.02 0.56 -3.41
N ASN A 23 -1.23 0.02 -3.61
CA ASN A 23 -1.62 -1.24 -3.00
C ASN A 23 -0.71 -2.41 -3.40
N GLU A 24 -0.29 -2.50 -4.66
CA GLU A 24 0.69 -3.50 -5.10
C GLU A 24 2.02 -3.36 -4.36
N ASP A 25 2.49 -2.13 -4.15
CA ASP A 25 3.70 -1.86 -3.37
C ASP A 25 3.51 -2.24 -1.89
N VAL A 26 2.33 -1.97 -1.31
CA VAL A 26 1.95 -2.38 0.06
C VAL A 26 2.00 -3.90 0.21
N VAL A 27 1.31 -4.63 -0.66
CA VAL A 27 1.18 -6.09 -0.59
C VAL A 27 2.51 -6.79 -0.83
N SER A 28 3.31 -6.28 -1.78
CA SER A 28 4.67 -6.78 -2.03
C SER A 28 5.69 -6.39 -0.95
N GLY A 29 5.26 -5.64 0.07
CA GLY A 29 6.10 -5.25 1.19
C GLY A 29 7.07 -4.09 0.89
N ARG A 30 6.91 -3.43 -0.25
CA ARG A 30 7.64 -2.22 -0.66
C ARG A 30 6.99 -0.95 -0.11
N PHE A 31 6.35 -1.03 1.05
CA PHE A 31 5.76 0.13 1.70
C PHE A 31 5.97 0.00 3.22
N PRO A 32 6.63 0.96 3.88
CA PRO A 32 6.79 0.97 5.32
C PRO A 32 5.50 1.47 5.98
N LEU A 33 4.74 0.54 6.52
CA LEU A 33 3.49 0.82 7.20
C LEU A 33 3.35 -0.10 8.42
N SER A 34 2.58 0.31 9.41
CA SER A 34 2.28 -0.54 10.57
C SER A 34 1.22 -1.59 10.23
N LYS A 35 1.07 -2.63 11.07
CA LYS A 35 0.02 -3.65 10.89
C LYS A 35 -1.38 -3.01 10.87
N GLU A 36 -1.59 -1.99 11.69
CA GLU A 36 -2.86 -1.26 11.81
C GLU A 36 -3.18 -0.50 10.52
N LEU A 37 -2.18 0.20 9.95
CA LEU A 37 -2.36 0.88 8.66
C LEU A 37 -2.56 -0.12 7.53
N ALA A 38 -1.88 -1.27 7.56
CA ALA A 38 -2.05 -2.34 6.57
C ALA A 38 -3.51 -2.82 6.52
N LEU A 39 -4.09 -3.02 7.71
CA LEU A 39 -5.46 -3.43 7.89
C LEU A 39 -6.44 -2.38 7.33
N GLU A 40 -6.22 -1.11 7.65
CA GLU A 40 -7.08 -0.01 7.17
C GLU A 40 -7.05 0.13 5.65
N LEU A 41 -5.86 0.05 5.05
CA LEU A 41 -5.70 0.09 3.60
C LEU A 41 -6.36 -1.12 2.92
N ALA A 42 -6.21 -2.32 3.49
CA ALA A 42 -6.83 -3.53 2.95
C ALA A 42 -8.36 -3.46 2.96
N VAL A 43 -8.94 -2.93 4.04
CA VAL A 43 -10.39 -2.74 4.17
C VAL A 43 -10.92 -1.70 3.18
N LEU A 44 -10.19 -0.60 2.97
CA LEU A 44 -10.55 0.39 1.95
C LEU A 44 -10.50 -0.20 0.54
N MET A 45 -9.49 -1.02 0.23
CA MET A 45 -9.41 -1.72 -1.07
C MET A 45 -10.55 -2.73 -1.25
N ALA A 46 -10.94 -3.45 -0.19
CA ALA A 46 -12.10 -4.33 -0.24
C ALA A 46 -13.39 -3.56 -0.59
N GLN A 47 -13.60 -2.39 0.01
CA GLN A 47 -14.75 -1.53 -0.31
C GLN A 47 -14.67 -0.96 -1.74
N ILE A 48 -13.48 -0.61 -2.22
CA ILE A 48 -13.27 -0.12 -3.60
C ILE A 48 -13.56 -1.20 -4.64
N GLU A 49 -13.08 -2.43 -4.40
CA GLU A 49 -13.17 -3.55 -5.34
C GLU A 49 -14.55 -4.23 -5.31
N TYR A 50 -15.09 -4.45 -4.12
CA TYR A 50 -16.27 -5.30 -3.91
C TYR A 50 -17.51 -4.53 -3.45
N GLY A 51 -17.38 -3.25 -3.09
CA GLY A 51 -18.46 -2.46 -2.51
C GLY A 51 -18.80 -2.88 -1.08
N ASP A 52 -20.03 -2.59 -0.66
CA ASP A 52 -20.50 -2.85 0.70
C ASP A 52 -20.38 -4.33 1.09
N TYR A 53 -19.88 -4.59 2.30
CA TYR A 53 -19.87 -5.92 2.87
C TYR A 53 -21.30 -6.48 3.02
N ASN A 54 -21.56 -7.59 2.34
CA ASN A 54 -22.88 -8.22 2.25
C ASN A 54 -22.96 -9.56 2.99
N GLY A 55 -22.28 -9.68 4.14
CA GLY A 55 -21.99 -10.93 4.88
C GLY A 55 -23.11 -11.98 5.02
N ASP A 56 -24.38 -11.61 4.85
CA ASP A 56 -25.54 -12.51 4.90
C ASP A 56 -26.26 -12.78 3.56
N LYS A 57 -26.03 -11.99 2.49
CA LYS A 57 -26.78 -12.11 1.22
C LYS A 57 -26.17 -13.05 0.19
N VAL A 58 -24.93 -13.50 0.38
CA VAL A 58 -24.24 -14.44 -0.52
C VAL A 58 -24.86 -15.85 -0.45
N ARG A 59 -25.71 -16.15 0.55
CA ARG A 59 -26.50 -17.39 0.57
C ARG A 59 -27.58 -17.47 -0.52
N CYS A 60 -27.95 -16.35 -1.17
CA CYS A 60 -29.03 -16.33 -2.18
C CYS A 60 -28.63 -15.67 -3.51
N SER A 61 -27.36 -15.28 -3.70
CA SER A 61 -26.89 -14.71 -4.97
C SER A 61 -26.01 -15.75 -5.68
N THR A 62 -26.31 -15.96 -6.96
CA THR A 62 -25.77 -16.95 -7.90
C THR A 62 -24.28 -16.74 -8.27
N GLY A 63 -23.45 -16.33 -7.31
CA GLY A 63 -22.00 -16.21 -7.45
C GLY A 63 -21.27 -17.44 -6.87
N PRO A 64 -20.14 -17.88 -7.45
CA PRO A 64 -19.46 -19.10 -7.05
C PRO A 64 -18.64 -19.01 -5.75
N THR A 65 -18.52 -17.82 -5.15
CA THR A 65 -17.61 -17.57 -4.02
C THR A 65 -18.35 -17.33 -2.71
N THR A 66 -18.05 -18.13 -1.68
CA THR A 66 -18.62 -17.98 -0.34
C THR A 66 -18.07 -16.72 0.36
N PRO A 67 -18.76 -16.16 1.37
CA PRO A 67 -18.25 -15.03 2.17
C PRO A 67 -16.85 -15.28 2.76
N GLN A 68 -16.55 -16.53 3.13
CA GLN A 68 -15.24 -16.93 3.60
C GLN A 68 -14.17 -16.87 2.51
N GLN A 69 -14.49 -17.32 1.29
CA GLN A 69 -13.57 -17.23 0.14
C GLN A 69 -13.30 -15.78 -0.26
N GLN A 70 -14.32 -14.91 -0.20
CA GLN A 70 -14.14 -13.48 -0.45
C GLN A 70 -13.20 -12.85 0.59
N MET A 71 -13.37 -13.21 1.85
CA MET A 71 -12.51 -12.72 2.92
C MET A 71 -11.05 -13.19 2.76
N GLN A 72 -10.85 -14.45 2.35
CA GLN A 72 -9.51 -14.96 2.04
C GLN A 72 -8.88 -14.22 0.86
N SER A 73 -9.68 -13.93 -0.18
CA SER A 73 -9.22 -13.15 -1.33
C SER A 73 -8.77 -11.74 -0.94
N ILE A 74 -9.38 -11.10 0.06
CA ILE A 74 -8.95 -9.79 0.57
C ILE A 74 -7.57 -9.89 1.21
N LEU A 75 -7.35 -10.91 2.05
CA LEU A 75 -6.04 -11.13 2.66
C LEU A 75 -4.95 -11.35 1.61
N GLU A 76 -5.26 -12.08 0.54
CA GLU A 76 -4.30 -12.40 -0.52
C GLU A 76 -4.01 -11.21 -1.44
N ARG A 77 -5.03 -10.40 -1.75
CA ARG A 77 -4.91 -9.31 -2.74
C ARG A 77 -4.54 -7.97 -2.12
N PHE A 78 -4.88 -7.72 -0.86
CA PHE A 78 -4.82 -6.36 -0.28
C PHE A 78 -4.06 -6.28 1.04
N TYR A 79 -3.69 -7.41 1.66
CA TYR A 79 -2.97 -7.42 2.94
C TYR A 79 -1.54 -7.97 2.79
N PRO A 80 -0.50 -7.29 3.32
CA PRO A 80 0.89 -7.76 3.21
C PRO A 80 1.13 -9.11 3.88
N SER A 81 1.72 -10.06 3.15
CA SER A 81 1.96 -11.43 3.63
C SER A 81 2.83 -11.49 4.89
N ARG A 82 3.80 -10.58 5.03
CA ARG A 82 4.67 -10.45 6.22
C ARG A 82 3.92 -10.15 7.53
N TYR A 83 2.69 -9.64 7.46
CA TYR A 83 1.87 -9.35 8.63
C TYR A 83 0.79 -10.40 8.88
N ARG A 84 0.72 -11.44 8.05
CA ARG A 84 -0.19 -12.56 8.24
C ARG A 84 0.44 -13.55 9.22
N ASP A 85 0.03 -13.48 10.47
CA ASP A 85 0.31 -14.53 11.45
C ASP A 85 -0.82 -15.56 11.44
N LYS A 86 -0.47 -16.85 11.33
CA LYS A 86 -1.44 -17.95 11.34
C LYS A 86 -2.16 -18.07 12.67
N ASN A 87 -1.53 -17.67 13.77
CA ASN A 87 -2.14 -17.73 15.10
C ASN A 87 -3.24 -16.66 15.26
N ASP A 88 -3.07 -15.50 14.61
CA ASP A 88 -3.99 -14.36 14.72
C ASP A 88 -4.95 -14.23 13.52
N GLU A 89 -4.88 -15.13 12.54
CA GLU A 89 -5.64 -15.02 11.28
C GLU A 89 -7.15 -14.89 11.52
N LYS A 90 -7.71 -15.64 12.47
CA LYS A 90 -9.14 -15.53 12.83
C LYS A 90 -9.50 -14.14 13.34
N GLN A 91 -8.67 -13.56 14.23
CA GLN A 91 -8.90 -12.24 14.78
C GLN A 91 -8.72 -11.16 13.70
N LEU A 92 -7.72 -11.33 12.83
CA LEU A 92 -7.51 -10.45 11.68
C LEU A 92 -8.75 -10.42 10.77
N LEU A 93 -9.35 -11.57 10.48
CA LEU A 93 -10.55 -11.65 9.66
C LEU A 93 -11.77 -10.99 10.29
N GLU A 94 -12.00 -11.17 11.59
CA GLU A 94 -13.08 -10.47 12.29
C GLU A 94 -12.86 -8.95 12.29
N ASN A 95 -11.61 -8.49 12.48
CA ASN A 95 -11.29 -7.06 12.40
C ASN A 95 -11.54 -6.48 11.01
N ILE A 96 -11.17 -7.20 9.94
CA ILE A 96 -11.47 -6.80 8.55
C ILE A 96 -12.98 -6.69 8.36
N LYS A 97 -13.72 -7.70 8.79
CA LYS A 97 -15.18 -7.75 8.67
C LYS A 97 -15.86 -6.59 9.39
N GLU A 98 -15.48 -6.30 10.64
CA GLU A 98 -16.02 -5.19 11.42
C GLU A 98 -15.73 -3.85 10.75
N LYS A 99 -14.45 -3.59 10.42
CA LYS A 99 -14.06 -2.33 9.78
C LYS A 99 -14.71 -2.17 8.39
N TRP A 100 -14.79 -3.23 7.60
CA TRP A 100 -15.43 -3.18 6.27
C TRP A 100 -16.93 -2.92 6.38
N SER A 101 -17.61 -3.55 7.33
CA SER A 101 -19.03 -3.26 7.62
C SER A 101 -19.26 -1.80 7.99
N SER A 102 -18.30 -1.16 8.67
CA SER A 102 -18.37 0.27 9.04
C SER A 102 -18.25 1.23 7.85
N LEU A 103 -17.77 0.76 6.70
CA LEU A 103 -17.68 1.56 5.47
C LEU A 103 -18.96 1.54 4.63
N ARG A 104 -19.99 0.81 5.07
CA ARG A 104 -21.24 0.66 4.33
C ARG A 104 -21.82 2.00 3.88
N GLY A 105 -22.17 2.10 2.59
CA GLY A 105 -22.74 3.30 1.99
C GLY A 105 -21.72 4.39 1.66
N ARG A 106 -20.43 4.18 1.92
CA ARG A 106 -19.39 5.10 1.42
C ARG A 106 -19.16 4.89 -0.07
N SER A 107 -19.00 5.99 -0.79
CA SER A 107 -18.70 5.94 -2.21
C SER A 107 -17.29 5.40 -2.45
N VAL A 108 -17.08 4.79 -3.62
CA VAL A 108 -15.75 4.33 -4.06
C VAL A 108 -14.74 5.47 -4.00
N MET A 109 -15.11 6.67 -4.45
CA MET A 109 -14.19 7.81 -4.49
C MET A 109 -13.86 8.38 -3.11
N ASP A 110 -14.79 8.29 -2.14
CA ASP A 110 -14.46 8.62 -0.74
C ASP A 110 -13.44 7.64 -0.17
N CYS A 111 -13.61 6.34 -0.44
CA CYS A 111 -12.66 5.32 -0.03
C CYS A 111 -11.28 5.52 -0.68
N VAL A 112 -11.22 5.83 -1.98
CA VAL A 112 -9.98 6.17 -2.69
C VAL A 112 -9.32 7.39 -2.05
N ARG A 113 -10.09 8.43 -1.73
CA ARG A 113 -9.57 9.64 -1.09
C ARG A 113 -8.99 9.34 0.29
N ILE A 114 -9.67 8.53 1.12
CA ILE A 114 -9.16 8.13 2.43
C ILE A 114 -7.89 7.29 2.25
N TYR A 115 -7.89 6.32 1.34
CA TYR A 115 -6.74 5.46 1.04
C TYR A 115 -5.51 6.30 0.68
N LEU A 116 -5.65 7.20 -0.30
CA LEU A 116 -4.56 8.06 -0.74
C LEU A 116 -4.11 9.03 0.36
N ASN A 117 -5.01 9.55 1.20
CA ASN A 117 -4.62 10.38 2.34
C ASN A 117 -3.79 9.63 3.38
N CYS A 118 -4.09 8.36 3.64
CA CYS A 118 -3.31 7.52 4.54
C CYS A 118 -1.96 7.15 3.91
N ALA A 119 -1.95 6.73 2.64
CA ALA A 119 -0.74 6.31 1.95
C ALA A 119 0.23 7.46 1.63
N ARG A 120 -0.28 8.65 1.26
CA ARG A 120 0.55 9.81 0.90
C ARG A 120 1.24 10.46 2.11
N ARG A 121 0.87 10.09 3.34
CA ARG A 121 1.62 10.49 4.55
C ARG A 121 3.01 9.86 4.60
N TRP A 122 3.24 8.80 3.83
CA TRP A 122 4.59 8.27 3.69
C TRP A 122 5.48 9.23 2.90
N SER A 123 6.63 9.58 3.49
CA SER A 123 7.56 10.59 2.97
C SER A 123 8.15 10.25 1.59
N LEU A 124 8.10 8.99 1.16
CA LEU A 124 8.58 8.53 -0.15
C LEU A 124 7.44 8.20 -1.11
N CYS A 125 6.20 8.62 -0.83
CA CYS A 125 5.11 8.42 -1.76
C CYS A 125 5.45 9.03 -3.13
N GLY A 126 5.54 8.17 -4.15
CA GLY A 126 5.99 8.52 -5.50
C GLY A 126 7.35 7.97 -5.89
N ALA A 127 8.17 7.58 -4.92
CA ALA A 127 9.43 6.90 -5.15
C ALA A 127 9.19 5.45 -5.61
N LYS A 128 10.00 4.97 -6.55
CA LYS A 128 10.03 3.56 -6.94
C LYS A 128 11.11 2.83 -6.16
N LEU A 129 10.73 1.74 -5.49
CA LEU A 129 11.64 0.94 -4.67
C LEU A 129 12.23 -0.24 -5.46
N PHE A 130 13.54 -0.38 -5.39
CA PHE A 130 14.30 -1.50 -5.95
C PHE A 130 15.07 -2.21 -4.83
N SER A 131 14.96 -3.53 -4.75
CA SER A 131 15.81 -4.31 -3.84
C SER A 131 17.23 -4.36 -4.41
N ALA A 132 18.21 -4.03 -3.57
CA ALA A 132 19.62 -4.02 -3.96
C ALA A 132 20.49 -4.59 -2.84
N LYS A 133 21.71 -4.98 -3.20
CA LYS A 133 22.77 -5.30 -2.24
C LYS A 133 23.83 -4.22 -2.33
N THR A 134 24.18 -3.62 -1.20
CA THR A 134 25.26 -2.63 -1.12
C THR A 134 26.49 -3.25 -0.48
N GLN A 135 27.65 -2.95 -1.07
CA GLN A 135 28.96 -3.20 -0.46
C GLN A 135 29.50 -1.86 0.06
N LEU A 136 29.00 -1.45 1.23
CA LEU A 136 29.63 -0.36 1.97
C LEU A 136 31.03 -0.84 2.40
N LYS A 137 32.05 0.00 2.21
CA LYS A 137 33.47 -0.38 2.29
C LYS A 137 33.79 -1.20 3.55
N GLN A 138 34.32 -2.42 3.33
CA GLN A 138 34.78 -3.41 4.32
C GLN A 138 33.69 -3.99 5.26
N GLY A 139 32.62 -4.55 4.69
CA GLY A 139 31.64 -5.36 5.44
C GLY A 139 30.92 -6.39 4.57
N GLU A 140 30.10 -7.24 5.19
CA GLU A 140 29.20 -8.17 4.47
C GLU A 140 28.18 -7.38 3.62
N PRO A 141 27.75 -7.93 2.46
CA PRO A 141 26.75 -7.29 1.63
C PRO A 141 25.45 -7.07 2.40
N LEU A 142 25.04 -5.81 2.59
CA LEU A 142 23.73 -5.50 3.17
C LEU A 142 22.67 -5.48 2.09
N ASN A 143 21.55 -6.17 2.32
CA ASN A 143 20.34 -5.92 1.56
C ASN A 143 19.81 -4.54 1.94
N VAL A 144 19.40 -3.76 0.94
CA VAL A 144 18.84 -2.42 1.10
C VAL A 144 17.72 -2.21 0.09
N TRP A 145 16.84 -1.25 0.38
CA TRP A 145 15.93 -0.73 -0.62
C TRP A 145 16.46 0.57 -1.21
N LEU A 146 16.47 0.67 -2.53
CA LEU A 146 16.77 1.89 -3.27
C LEU A 146 15.46 2.56 -3.66
N ALA A 147 15.10 3.66 -2.99
CA ALA A 147 13.95 4.48 -3.33
C ALA A 147 14.38 5.57 -4.31
N VAL A 148 13.90 5.52 -5.54
CA VAL A 148 14.19 6.50 -6.60
C VAL A 148 12.98 7.39 -6.79
N SER A 149 13.13 8.67 -6.46
CA SER A 149 12.15 9.73 -6.64
C SER A 149 12.51 10.61 -7.83
N GLU A 150 11.66 11.60 -8.12
CA GLU A 150 11.91 12.62 -9.16
C GLU A 150 13.16 13.46 -8.88
N ASP A 151 13.44 13.72 -7.60
CA ASP A 151 14.42 14.68 -7.11
C ASP A 151 15.53 14.05 -6.25
N SER A 152 15.48 12.73 -6.02
CA SER A 152 16.34 12.09 -5.04
C SER A 152 16.45 10.58 -5.20
N ILE A 153 17.57 10.03 -4.74
CA ILE A 153 17.79 8.60 -4.55
C ILE A 153 18.07 8.36 -3.06
N ILE A 154 17.34 7.43 -2.44
CA ILE A 154 17.42 7.18 -1.00
C ILE A 154 17.65 5.70 -0.76
N LEU A 155 18.67 5.35 0.03
CA LEU A 155 18.85 3.98 0.50
C LEU A 155 18.13 3.82 1.83
N LEU A 156 17.33 2.75 1.95
CA LEU A 156 16.62 2.37 3.16
C LEU A 156 17.11 1.02 3.66
N ASP A 157 17.06 0.83 4.97
CA ASP A 157 17.25 -0.48 5.58
C ASP A 157 16.20 -1.48 5.08
N PHE A 158 16.61 -2.72 4.83
CA PHE A 158 15.76 -3.70 4.17
C PHE A 158 14.54 -4.11 5.01
N VAL A 159 14.67 -4.06 6.34
CA VAL A 159 13.64 -4.54 7.27
C VAL A 159 12.84 -3.36 7.83
N THR A 160 13.52 -2.38 8.39
CA THR A 160 12.92 -1.23 9.06
C THR A 160 12.49 -0.14 8.08
N MET A 161 12.98 -0.16 6.83
CA MET A 161 12.74 0.87 5.82
C MET A 161 13.10 2.29 6.28
N VAL A 162 13.95 2.39 7.30
CA VAL A 162 14.50 3.66 7.78
C VAL A 162 15.59 4.11 6.81
N ARG A 163 15.63 5.42 6.53
CA ARG A 163 16.64 6.03 5.67
C ARG A 163 18.06 5.77 6.20
N ILE A 164 18.92 5.24 5.35
CA ILE A 164 20.36 5.08 5.57
C ILE A 164 21.11 6.23 4.89
N ILE A 165 20.84 6.44 3.59
CA ILE A 165 21.52 7.45 2.76
C ILE A 165 20.47 8.23 1.98
N PHE A 166 20.68 9.53 1.83
CA PHE A 166 19.89 10.42 0.97
C PHE A 166 20.83 11.09 -0.03
N ILE A 167 20.51 10.99 -1.31
CA ILE A 167 21.27 11.56 -2.42
C ILE A 167 20.32 12.46 -3.22
N PRO A 168 20.45 13.80 -3.14
CA PRO A 168 19.67 14.70 -3.98
C PRO A 168 20.11 14.58 -5.44
N LEU A 169 19.14 14.66 -6.36
CA LEU A 169 19.36 14.78 -7.81
C LEU A 169 19.23 16.26 -8.20
N GLU A 170 20.03 17.13 -7.59
CA GLU A 170 20.22 18.49 -8.12
C GLU A 170 21.24 18.40 -9.26
N PHE A 171 20.83 18.78 -10.47
CA PHE A 171 21.78 19.20 -11.47
C PHE A 171 22.21 20.60 -11.07
N ASP A 172 23.42 20.74 -10.51
CA ASP A 172 24.08 22.04 -10.49
C ASP A 172 24.08 22.55 -11.94
N GLU A 173 23.30 23.59 -12.23
CA GLU A 173 23.51 24.44 -13.40
C GLU A 173 24.86 25.15 -13.20
N LEU A 174 25.95 24.40 -13.39
CA LEU A 174 27.30 24.92 -13.48
C LEU A 174 27.44 25.60 -14.85
N GLY A 175 27.11 26.88 -14.87
CA GLY A 175 27.74 27.90 -15.72
C GLY A 175 27.27 27.97 -17.17
N ALA A 176 26.46 28.99 -17.46
CA ALA A 176 26.48 29.70 -18.73
C ALA A 176 26.70 31.18 -18.46
#